data_AF-A0A9E4PQM8-F1
#
_entry.id   AF-A0A9E4PQM8-F1
#
_cell.length_a   1.000
_cell.length_b   1.000
_cell.length_c   1.000
_cell.angle_alpha   90.00
_cell.angle_beta   90.00
_cell.angle_gamma   90.00
#
_symmetry.space_group_name_H-M   'P 1'
#
loop_
_entity.id
_entity.type
_entity.pdbx_description
1 polymer ?
#
loop_
_entity_poly.entity_id
_entity_poly.type
_entity_poly.pdbx_seq_one_letter_code
_entity_poly.pdbx_strand_id
1 'polypeptide(L)' 'KVLRADAGLGNTQPPGCPGIGDEVQVDGVTRIWGDVDCSLALNPVDSLKILRSDAGLPFSQANGCPEVGSPVIVT' A
#
# COMPACT_ATOMS: atom_id res chain seq x y z
N LYS A 1 2.69 -6.87 -5.54
CA LYS A 1 3.63 -5.85 -6.08
C LYS A 1 4.41 -5.16 -4.98
N VAL A 2 3.76 -4.77 -3.88
CA VAL A 2 4.40 -4.28 -2.64
C VAL A 2 5.54 -5.21 -2.17
N LEU A 3 5.28 -6.52 -2.00
CA LEU A 3 6.33 -7.48 -1.60
C LEU A 3 7.56 -7.52 -2.51
N ARG A 4 7.39 -7.27 -3.81
CA ARG A 4 8.54 -7.17 -4.72
C ARG A 4 9.31 -5.88 -4.46
N ALA A 5 8.61 -4.76 -4.34
CA ALA A 5 9.19 -3.46 -4.03
C ALA A 5 10.00 -3.51 -2.73
N ASP A 6 9.41 -4.04 -1.65
CA ASP A 6 10.05 -4.12 -0.32
C ASP A 6 11.29 -5.04 -0.33
N ALA A 7 11.29 -6.05 -1.21
CA ALA A 7 12.43 -6.94 -1.41
C ALA A 7 13.52 -6.37 -2.33
N GLY A 8 13.41 -5.09 -2.74
CA GLY A 8 14.32 -4.47 -3.70
C GLY A 8 14.22 -5.05 -5.11
N LEU A 9 13.14 -5.77 -5.41
CA LEU A 9 12.88 -6.35 -6.71
C LEU A 9 12.05 -5.36 -7.55
N GLY A 10 12.41 -5.25 -8.83
CA GLY A 10 11.65 -4.44 -9.78
C GLY A 10 10.16 -4.82 -9.76
N ASN A 11 9.32 -3.79 -9.70
CA ASN A 11 7.88 -3.89 -9.88
C ASN A 11 7.47 -2.94 -11.00
N THR A 12 6.60 -3.40 -11.90
CA THR A 12 6.04 -2.60 -12.98
C THR A 12 4.56 -2.38 -12.72
N GLN A 13 4.13 -1.13 -12.85
CA GLN A 13 2.74 -0.74 -12.80
C GLN A 13 2.21 -0.52 -14.22
N PRO A 14 0.93 -0.85 -14.49
CA PRO A 14 0.31 -0.51 -15.76
C PRO A 14 0.36 1.01 -16.00
N PRO A 15 0.38 1.46 -17.26
CA PRO A 15 0.26 2.87 -17.59
C PRO A 15 -0.97 3.50 -16.90
N GLY A 16 -0.78 4.67 -16.31
CA GLY A 16 -1.83 5.40 -15.59
C GLY A 16 -2.02 4.99 -14.12
N CYS A 17 -1.28 4.01 -13.61
CA CYS A 17 -1.22 3.72 -12.18
C CYS A 17 0.04 4.33 -11.55
N PRO A 18 -0.04 4.84 -10.31
CA PRO A 18 1.15 5.29 -9.58
C PRO A 18 2.12 4.14 -9.31
N GLY A 19 3.42 4.46 -9.33
CA GLY A 19 4.50 3.57 -8.94
C GLY A 19 4.41 3.22 -7.46
N ILE A 20 4.86 2.00 -7.08
CA ILE A 20 4.99 1.67 -5.65
C ILE A 20 6.10 2.55 -5.06
N GLY A 21 5.80 3.27 -3.98
CA GLY A 21 6.68 4.25 -3.34
C GLY A 21 6.41 5.71 -3.73
N ASP A 22 5.57 5.96 -4.74
CA ASP A 22 5.22 7.33 -5.13
C ASP A 22 4.33 7.99 -4.08
N GLU A 23 4.50 9.31 -3.88
CA GLU A 23 3.53 10.12 -3.14
C GLU A 23 2.28 10.38 -3.99
N VAL A 24 1.11 10.08 -3.45
CA VAL A 24 -0.19 10.21 -4.13
C VAL A 24 -1.23 10.90 -3.22
N GLN A 25 -2.23 11.56 -3.79
CA GLN A 25 -3.40 12.01 -3.04
C GLN A 25 -4.49 10.94 -3.11
N VAL A 26 -4.95 10.49 -1.95
CA VAL A 26 -6.14 9.65 -1.81
C VAL A 26 -7.11 10.38 -0.88
N ASP A 27 -8.30 10.71 -1.35
CA ASP A 27 -9.31 11.46 -0.59
C ASP A 27 -8.76 12.76 0.05
N GLY A 28 -7.88 13.47 -0.66
CA GLY A 28 -7.26 14.72 -0.19
C GLY A 28 -6.18 14.56 0.88
N VAL A 29 -5.71 13.34 1.11
CA VAL A 29 -4.60 13.05 2.04
C VAL A 29 -3.43 12.45 1.27
N THR A 30 -2.24 13.04 1.42
CA THR A 30 -0.98 12.53 0.88
C THR A 30 -0.65 11.17 1.49
N ARG A 31 -0.36 10.18 0.65
CA ARG A 31 0.06 8.83 1.07
C ARG A 31 1.18 8.31 0.18
N ILE A 32 1.95 7.36 0.69
CA ILE A 32 2.93 6.61 -0.10
C ILE A 32 2.20 5.41 -0.72
N TRP A 33 2.25 5.26 -2.04
CA TRP A 33 1.57 4.17 -2.72
C TRP A 33 2.22 2.82 -2.37
N GLY A 34 1.49 1.97 -1.66
CA GLY A 34 1.98 0.68 -1.17
C GLY A 34 2.30 0.65 0.33
N ASP A 35 2.30 1.81 1.02
CA ASP A 35 2.28 1.88 2.48
C ASP A 35 0.86 1.54 2.96
N VAL A 36 0.69 0.31 3.43
CA VAL A 36 -0.61 -0.30 3.75
C VAL A 36 -1.09 0.14 5.11
N ASP A 37 -0.17 0.46 6.02
CA ASP A 37 -0.53 0.84 7.38
C ASP A 37 -0.39 2.32 7.71
N CYS A 38 -0.09 3.13 6.70
CA CYS A 38 0.14 4.57 6.76
C CYS A 38 1.21 4.92 7.80
N SER A 39 2.25 4.09 7.90
CA SER A 39 3.39 4.34 8.79
C SER A 39 4.37 5.39 8.26
N LEU A 40 4.15 5.90 7.05
CA LEU A 40 5.05 6.76 6.28
C LEU A 40 6.32 6.03 5.83
N ALA A 41 6.29 4.70 5.81
CA ALA A 41 7.43 3.87 5.42
C ALA A 41 6.96 2.66 4.63
N LEU A 42 7.33 2.60 3.35
CA LEU A 42 7.18 1.39 2.54
C LEU A 42 8.19 0.32 3.00
N ASN A 43 7.72 -0.73 3.66
CA ASN A 43 8.58 -1.75 4.25
C ASN A 43 7.88 -3.13 4.33
N PRO A 44 8.61 -4.23 4.66
CA PRO A 44 8.04 -5.58 4.65
C PRO A 44 6.80 -5.79 5.54
N VAL A 45 6.53 -4.92 6.51
CA VAL A 45 5.29 -4.96 7.32
C VAL A 45 4.06 -4.70 6.46
N ASP A 46 4.14 -3.86 5.42
CA ASP A 46 3.03 -3.58 4.50
C ASP A 46 2.61 -4.84 3.74
N SER A 47 3.60 -5.52 3.18
CA SER A 47 3.40 -6.81 2.52
C SER A 47 2.84 -7.87 3.44
N LEU A 48 3.33 -7.94 4.69
CA LEU A 48 2.78 -8.85 5.68
C LEU A 48 1.30 -8.55 5.96
N LYS A 49 0.91 -7.29 6.05
CA LYS A 49 -0.50 -6.90 6.29
C LYS A 49 -1.40 -7.28 5.13
N ILE A 50 -0.95 -7.12 3.89
CA ILE A 50 -1.67 -7.64 2.71
C ILE A 50 -1.84 -9.16 2.81
N LEU A 51 -0.77 -9.90 3.10
CA LEU A 51 -0.84 -11.37 3.20
C LEU A 51 -1.73 -11.84 4.35
N ARG A 52 -1.77 -11.11 5.47
CA ARG A 52 -2.68 -11.41 6.58
C ARG A 52 -4.13 -11.18 6.17
N SER A 53 -4.43 -10.06 5.53
CA SER A 53 -5.76 -9.75 4.99
C SER A 53 -6.23 -10.84 4.02
N ASP A 54 -5.39 -11.23 3.06
CA ASP A 54 -5.66 -12.29 2.07
C ASP A 54 -5.92 -13.66 2.75
N ALA A 55 -5.15 -13.98 3.78
CA ALA A 55 -5.31 -15.21 4.56
C ALA A 55 -6.48 -15.17 5.58
N GLY A 56 -7.25 -14.08 5.66
CA GLY A 56 -8.31 -13.91 6.66
C GLY A 56 -7.79 -13.81 8.10
N LEU A 57 -6.53 -13.43 8.28
CA LEU A 57 -5.89 -13.27 9.58
C LEU A 57 -6.02 -11.82 10.08
N PRO A 58 -6.17 -11.61 11.41
CA PRO A 58 -6.34 -10.28 11.97
C PRO A 58 -5.05 -9.44 11.83
N PHE A 59 -5.16 -8.16 11.54
CA PHE A 59 -4.04 -7.21 11.54
C PHE A 59 -4.55 -5.80 11.90
N SER A 60 -3.66 -4.84 12.08
CA SER A 60 -4.00 -3.46 12.40
C SER A 60 -3.46 -2.49 11.34
N GLN A 61 -4.19 -1.41 11.10
CA GLN A 61 -3.77 -0.25 10.32
C GLN A 61 -3.91 1.01 11.19
N ALA A 62 -3.19 2.08 10.87
CA ALA A 62 -3.42 3.36 11.49
C ALA A 62 -4.85 3.86 11.19
N ASN A 63 -5.41 4.66 12.09
CA ASN A 63 -6.73 5.26 11.88
C ASN A 63 -6.71 6.18 10.65
N GLY A 64 -7.72 6.08 9.78
CA GLY A 64 -7.81 6.86 8.54
C GLY A 64 -7.02 6.28 7.37
N CYS A 65 -6.42 5.09 7.53
CA CYS A 65 -5.92 4.32 6.40
C CYS A 65 -7.07 3.76 5.56
N PRO A 66 -6.91 3.73 4.22
CA PRO A 66 -7.79 2.95 3.37
C PRO A 66 -7.80 1.48 3.80
N GLU A 67 -8.99 0.88 3.81
CA GLU A 67 -9.16 -0.53 4.11
C GLU A 67 -8.48 -1.39 3.03
N VAL A 68 -7.74 -2.42 3.46
CA VAL A 68 -7.10 -3.35 2.52
C VAL A 68 -8.17 -4.09 1.71
N GLY A 69 -8.06 -4.03 0.38
CA GLY A 69 -9.01 -4.63 -0.55
C GLY A 69 -10.10 -3.67 -1.04
N SER A 70 -10.24 -2.51 -0.41
CA SER A 70 -11.17 -1.47 -0.86
C SER A 70 -10.54 -0.60 -1.96
N PRO A 71 -11.29 -0.24 -3.02
CA PRO A 71 -10.77 0.62 -4.06
C PRO A 71 -10.57 2.04 -3.54
N VAL A 72 -9.56 2.73 -4.06
CA VAL A 72 -9.27 4.14 -3.79
C VAL A 72 -9.16 4.91 -5.10
N ILE A 73 -9.51 6.19 -5.08
CA ILE A 73 -9.26 7.09 -6.20
C ILE A 73 -7.97 7.84 -5.90
N VAL A 74 -7.02 7.72 -6.83
CA VAL A 74 -5.78 8.49 -6.82
C VAL A 74 -5.98 9.70 -7.72
N THR A 75 -5.70 10.90 -7.19
CA THR A 75 -5.79 12.17 -7.91
C THR A 75 -4.46 12.91 -7.94
#